data_AF-A0AAD5DD89-F1
#
_entry.id   AF-A0AAD5DD89-F1
#
_cell.length_a   1.000
_cell.length_b   1.000
_cell.length_c   1.000
_cell.angle_alpha   90.00
_cell.angle_beta   90.00
_cell.angle_gamma   90.00
#
_symmetry.space_group_name_H-M   'P 1'
#
loop_
_entity.id
_entity.type
_entity.pdbx_description
1 polymer ?
#
loop_
_entity_poly.entity_id
_entity_poly.type
_entity_poly.pdbx_seq_one_letter_code
_entity_poly.pdbx_strand_id
1 'polypeptide(L)'
;MAALLASSSAAALSSRSCVAQRPFAAAARLPARPAARPMQVVAAKPTKAQEFRGMSNDEIEEAVQQCKRDMFTMRIKFAKREEWKPSDYKALKRKVAQLLTVRRERELAQGIDRRASKAAENRRLVEAGLGKFAS
;
A
#
# COMPACT_ATOMS: atom_id res chain seq x y z
N MET A 1 32.57 -62.71 -15.53
CA MET A 1 32.80 -63.47 -14.27
C MET A 1 33.77 -62.68 -13.41
N ALA A 2 33.43 -62.54 -12.12
CA ALA A 2 34.24 -62.20 -10.93
C ALA A 2 35.28 -61.05 -11.04
N ALA A 3 35.10 -59.87 -10.43
CA ALA A 3 35.07 -59.54 -8.99
C ALA A 3 36.41 -59.75 -8.27
N LEU A 4 36.96 -58.66 -7.71
CA LEU A 4 37.72 -58.53 -6.43
C LEU A 4 38.31 -57.10 -6.40
N LEU A 5 37.71 -56.14 -5.68
CA LEU A 5 37.97 -55.79 -4.26
C LEU A 5 39.40 -55.32 -4.00
N ALA A 6 39.59 -54.04 -3.65
CA ALA A 6 39.80 -53.64 -2.25
C ALA A 6 40.29 -52.18 -2.10
N SER A 7 39.68 -51.49 -1.13
CA SER A 7 40.25 -50.52 -0.16
C SER A 7 41.14 -49.38 -0.68
N SER A 8 40.84 -48.11 -0.44
CA SER A 8 41.06 -47.34 0.81
C SER A 8 41.51 -45.97 0.28
N SER A 9 41.28 -44.77 0.81
CA SER A 9 40.88 -44.26 2.10
C SER A 9 40.54 -42.78 1.85
N ALA A 10 39.63 -42.23 2.64
CA ALA A 10 39.24 -40.83 2.60
C ALA A 10 40.40 -39.89 2.99
N ALA A 11 40.53 -38.75 2.29
CA ALA A 11 41.08 -37.53 2.87
C ALA A 11 40.49 -36.31 2.14
N ALA A 12 39.36 -35.84 2.67
CA ALA A 12 38.78 -34.55 2.34
C ALA A 12 39.73 -33.43 2.79
N LEU A 13 40.37 -32.75 1.85
CA LEU A 13 41.09 -31.49 2.13
C LEU A 13 40.07 -30.36 2.22
N SER A 14 39.49 -30.26 3.42
CA SER A 14 38.78 -29.08 3.89
C SER A 14 39.76 -27.92 4.03
N SER A 15 39.86 -27.08 3.01
CA SER A 15 40.49 -25.77 3.15
C SER A 15 39.51 -24.82 3.86
N ARG A 16 39.37 -24.99 5.18
CA ARG A 16 38.87 -23.92 6.04
C ARG A 16 39.88 -22.78 5.98
N SER A 17 39.70 -21.88 5.03
CA SER A 17 40.36 -20.57 5.08
C SER A 17 39.96 -19.92 6.40
N CYS A 18 40.96 -19.76 7.26
CA CYS A 18 40.86 -19.05 8.51
C CYS A 18 40.49 -17.59 8.21
N VAL A 19 39.22 -17.24 8.42
CA VAL A 19 38.82 -15.82 8.52
C VAL A 19 39.49 -15.28 9.77
N ALA A 20 40.63 -14.60 9.58
CA ALA A 20 41.28 -13.83 10.62
C ALA A 20 40.25 -12.86 11.21
N GLN A 21 39.87 -13.09 12.47
CA GLN A 21 39.02 -12.17 13.20
C GLN A 21 39.82 -10.89 13.40
N ARG A 22 39.52 -9.87 12.58
CA ARG A 22 40.03 -8.52 12.81
C ARG A 22 39.52 -8.07 14.19
N PRO A 23 40.38 -7.64 15.12
CA PRO A 23 39.90 -7.08 16.37
C PRO A 23 39.07 -5.85 16.02
N PHE A 24 37.85 -5.79 16.54
CA PHE A 24 36.98 -4.63 16.39
C PHE A 24 37.72 -3.45 17.02
N ALA A 25 38.31 -2.59 16.19
CA ALA A 25 38.97 -1.38 16.66
C ALA A 25 37.93 -0.61 17.47
N ALA A 26 38.25 -0.35 18.74
CA ALA A 26 37.38 0.35 19.66
C ALA A 26 36.92 1.64 19.00
N ALA A 27 35.64 1.70 18.64
CA ALA A 27 35.05 2.85 17.99
C ALA A 27 35.29 4.07 18.89
N ALA A 28 36.15 4.98 18.44
CA ALA A 28 36.26 6.30 19.02
C ALA A 28 34.83 6.85 19.10
N ARG A 29 34.40 7.21 20.32
CA ARG A 29 33.06 7.73 20.58
C ARG A 29 32.87 8.96 19.69
N LEU A 30 32.10 8.80 18.61
CA LEU A 30 31.65 9.91 17.79
C LEU A 30 30.95 10.91 18.73
N PRO A 31 31.16 12.22 18.54
CA PRO A 31 30.51 13.22 19.37
C PRO A 31 29.00 13.00 19.33
N ALA A 32 28.36 13.12 20.50
CA ALA A 32 26.93 12.91 20.66
C ALA A 32 26.18 13.71 19.59
N ARG A 33 25.46 13.00 18.72
CA ARG A 33 24.58 13.58 17.70
C ARG A 33 23.71 14.64 18.41
N PRO A 34 23.69 15.91 17.95
CA PRO A 34 22.84 16.91 18.57
C PRO A 34 21.40 16.40 18.56
N ALA A 35 20.73 16.49 19.71
CA ALA A 35 19.36 16.04 19.87
C ALA A 35 18.52 16.58 18.71
N ALA A 36 18.09 15.67 17.83
CA ALA A 36 17.25 16.04 16.70
C ALA A 36 16.02 16.75 17.27
N ARG A 37 15.81 18.01 16.88
CA ARG A 37 14.61 18.75 17.27
C ARG A 37 13.41 17.85 17.00
N PRO A 38 12.49 17.64 17.96
CA PRO A 38 11.29 16.86 17.67
C PRO A 38 10.57 17.59 16.55
N MET A 39 10.54 16.99 15.36
CA MET A 39 9.71 17.50 14.26
C MET A 39 8.29 17.62 14.81
N GLN A 40 7.74 18.83 14.84
CA GLN A 40 6.33 19.02 15.11
C GLN A 40 5.57 18.40 13.93
N VAL A 41 5.23 17.13 14.08
CA VAL A 41 4.36 16.44 13.13
C VAL A 41 2.97 16.99 13.36
N VAL A 42 2.59 18.00 12.59
CA VAL A 42 1.21 18.50 12.57
C VAL A 42 0.38 17.38 11.94
N ALA A 43 -0.13 16.49 12.79
CA ALA A 43 -0.93 15.37 12.35
C ALA A 43 -2.21 15.93 11.72
N ALA A 44 -2.31 15.83 10.39
CA ALA A 44 -3.59 16.02 9.72
C ALA A 44 -4.60 15.10 10.42
N LYS A 45 -5.66 15.69 10.98
CA LYS A 45 -6.69 14.97 11.72
C LYS A 45 -7.19 13.80 10.85
N PRO A 46 -7.25 12.57 11.36
CA PRO A 46 -7.80 11.46 10.59
C PRO A 46 -9.27 11.76 10.31
N THR A 47 -9.67 11.70 9.03
CA THR A 47 -11.06 11.90 8.61
C THR A 47 -11.95 10.90 9.32
N LYS A 48 -12.95 11.40 10.05
CA LYS A 48 -13.89 10.58 10.81
C LYS A 48 -15.02 10.15 9.89
N ALA A 49 -15.38 8.87 9.94
CA ALA A 49 -16.46 8.33 9.10
C ALA A 49 -17.84 8.98 9.39
N GLN A 50 -18.04 9.54 10.59
CA GLN A 50 -19.28 10.20 10.99
C GLN A 50 -19.58 11.44 10.15
N GLU A 51 -18.55 12.17 9.71
CA GLU A 51 -18.70 13.41 8.92
C GLU A 51 -19.34 13.14 7.54
N PHE A 52 -19.19 11.92 7.02
CA PHE A 52 -19.67 11.57 5.68
C PHE A 52 -21.11 11.05 5.64
N ARG A 53 -21.71 10.76 6.80
CA ARG A 53 -23.08 10.22 6.86
C ARG A 53 -24.16 11.26 6.53
N GLY A 54 -23.85 12.55 6.70
CA GLY A 54 -24.78 13.67 6.42
C GLY A 54 -24.83 14.10 4.95
N MET A 55 -23.90 13.65 4.10
CA MET A 55 -23.82 14.07 2.69
C MET A 55 -24.81 13.30 1.81
N SER A 56 -25.25 13.89 0.70
CA SER A 56 -26.12 13.21 -0.28
C SER A 56 -25.35 12.11 -1.05
N ASN A 57 -26.07 11.22 -1.76
CA ASN A 57 -25.41 10.15 -2.53
C ASN A 57 -24.57 10.72 -3.68
N ASP A 58 -25.04 11.78 -4.31
CA ASP A 58 -24.36 12.41 -5.45
C ASP A 58 -23.08 13.12 -4.99
N GLU A 59 -23.14 13.85 -3.86
CA GLU A 59 -21.96 14.45 -3.21
C GLU A 59 -20.90 13.42 -2.85
N ILE A 60 -21.30 12.21 -2.41
CA ILE A 60 -20.36 11.12 -2.10
C ILE A 60 -19.64 10.68 -3.39
N GLU A 61 -20.35 10.55 -4.51
CA GLU A 61 -19.75 10.14 -5.78
C GLU A 61 -18.79 11.21 -6.32
N GLU A 62 -19.18 12.48 -6.28
CA GLU A 62 -18.32 13.60 -6.66
C GLU A 62 -17.06 13.70 -5.79
N ALA A 63 -17.22 13.56 -4.46
CA ALA A 63 -16.10 13.55 -3.52
C ALA A 63 -15.14 12.38 -3.78
N VAL A 64 -15.66 11.20 -4.13
CA VAL A 64 -14.83 10.04 -4.52
C VAL A 64 -14.03 10.36 -5.78
N GLN A 65 -14.66 10.95 -6.80
CA GLN A 65 -13.98 11.32 -8.03
C GLN A 65 -12.88 12.37 -7.78
N GLN A 66 -13.16 13.39 -6.96
CA GLN A 66 -12.18 14.40 -6.60
C GLN A 66 -10.98 13.79 -5.87
N CYS A 67 -11.22 12.94 -4.86
CA CYS A 67 -10.14 12.27 -4.14
C CYS A 67 -9.27 11.40 -5.08
N LYS A 68 -9.87 10.74 -6.07
CA LYS A 68 -9.14 9.96 -7.09
C LYS A 68 -8.28 10.86 -7.98
N ARG A 69 -8.77 12.04 -8.40
CA ARG A 69 -8.00 13.04 -9.16
C ARG A 69 -6.80 13.56 -8.37
N ASP A 70 -7.01 13.85 -7.09
CA ASP A 70 -5.94 14.32 -6.19
C ASP A 70 -4.86 13.24 -6.02
N MET A 71 -5.27 11.98 -5.83
CA MET A 71 -4.35 10.83 -5.78
C MET A 71 -3.56 10.66 -7.08
N PHE A 72 -4.17 10.88 -8.24
CA PHE A 72 -3.48 10.82 -9.52
C PHE A 72 -2.44 11.92 -9.67
N THR A 73 -2.79 13.14 -9.25
CA THR A 73 -1.86 14.27 -9.21
C THR A 73 -0.66 13.98 -8.31
N MET A 74 -0.87 13.38 -7.14
CA MET A 74 0.21 12.94 -6.25
C MET A 74 1.13 11.89 -6.88
N ARG A 75 0.57 10.95 -7.67
CA ARG A 75 1.37 9.97 -8.41
C ARG A 75 2.25 10.63 -9.48
N ILE A 76 1.73 11.65 -10.16
CA ILE A 76 2.51 12.44 -11.11
C ILE A 76 3.67 13.15 -10.40
N LYS A 77 3.41 13.79 -9.25
CA LYS A 77 4.47 14.45 -8.45
C LYS A 77 5.55 13.47 -8.00
N PHE A 78 5.16 12.28 -7.55
CA PHE A 78 6.09 11.20 -7.22
C PHE A 78 6.96 10.79 -8.43
N ALA A 79 6.34 10.62 -9.61
CA ALA A 79 7.07 10.29 -10.83
C ALA A 79 8.05 11.39 -11.25
N LYS A 80 7.67 12.66 -11.07
CA LYS A 80 8.53 13.83 -11.34
C LYS A 80 9.63 14.04 -10.30
N ARG A 81 9.67 13.25 -9.22
CA ARG A 81 10.57 13.43 -8.06
C ARG A 81 10.42 14.80 -7.39
N GLU A 82 9.24 15.39 -7.47
CA GLU A 82 8.88 16.59 -6.72
C GLU A 82 8.60 16.22 -5.25
N GLU A 83 8.70 17.19 -4.34
CA GLU A 83 8.37 16.98 -2.92
C GLU A 83 6.86 16.71 -2.76
N TRP A 84 6.53 15.63 -2.06
CA TRP A 84 5.15 15.28 -1.71
C TRP A 84 5.12 14.46 -0.42
N LYS A 85 4.00 14.53 0.30
CA LYS A 85 3.84 13.88 1.59
C LYS A 85 3.13 12.51 1.47
N PRO A 86 3.78 11.40 1.85
CA PRO A 86 3.14 10.07 1.85
C PRO A 86 1.95 9.93 2.81
N SER A 87 1.92 10.74 3.88
CA SER A 87 0.79 10.80 4.82
C SER A 87 -0.50 11.21 4.13
N ASP A 88 -0.43 12.18 3.21
CA ASP A 88 -1.59 12.81 2.59
C ASP A 88 -2.23 11.83 1.59
N TYR A 89 -1.39 11.08 0.87
CA TYR A 89 -1.86 9.99 0.01
C TYR A 89 -2.57 8.89 0.81
N LYS A 90 -2.03 8.51 1.98
CA LYS A 90 -2.68 7.54 2.88
C LYS A 90 -3.99 8.07 3.44
N ALA A 91 -4.07 9.37 3.75
CA ALA A 91 -5.31 10.02 4.20
C ALA A 91 -6.39 10.00 3.11
N LEU A 92 -6.04 10.38 1.87
CA LEU A 92 -6.95 10.33 0.73
C LEU A 92 -7.45 8.90 0.46
N LYS A 93 -6.56 7.90 0.51
CA LYS A 93 -6.94 6.49 0.33
C LYS A 93 -7.96 6.04 1.40
N ARG A 94 -7.75 6.43 2.66
CA ARG A 94 -8.70 6.13 3.76
C ARG A 94 -10.04 6.84 3.56
N LYS A 95 -10.02 8.10 3.13
CA LYS A 95 -11.22 8.89 2.82
C LYS A 95 -12.07 8.23 1.73
N VAL A 96 -11.44 7.78 0.63
CA VAL A 96 -12.14 7.05 -0.44
C VAL A 96 -12.79 5.76 0.07
N ALA A 97 -12.08 4.99 0.91
CA ALA A 97 -12.64 3.78 1.49
C ALA A 97 -13.87 4.08 2.36
N GLN A 98 -13.79 5.10 3.22
CA GLN A 98 -14.90 5.52 4.09
C GLN A 98 -16.14 5.95 3.28
N LEU A 99 -15.94 6.76 2.24
CA LEU A 99 -17.03 7.22 1.35
C LEU A 99 -17.74 6.03 0.67
N LEU A 100 -16.97 5.07 0.14
CA LEU A 100 -17.53 3.88 -0.49
C LEU A 100 -18.24 2.95 0.52
N THR A 101 -17.75 2.87 1.75
CA THR A 101 -18.42 2.12 2.82
C THR A 101 -19.78 2.74 3.15
N VAL A 102 -19.87 4.05 3.31
CA VAL A 102 -21.16 4.74 3.57
C VAL A 102 -22.13 4.54 2.42
N ARG A 103 -21.67 4.65 1.16
CA ARG A 103 -22.51 4.34 -0.02
C ARG A 103 -23.04 2.91 0.04
N ARG A 104 -22.19 1.94 0.37
CA ARG A 104 -22.59 0.53 0.46
C ARG A 104 -23.53 0.25 1.63
N GLU A 105 -23.34 0.89 2.79
CA GLU A 105 -24.26 0.81 3.93
C GLU A 105 -25.68 1.27 3.52
N ARG A 106 -25.79 2.33 2.71
CA ARG A 106 -27.07 2.81 2.18
C ARG A 106 -27.71 1.83 1.21
N GLU A 107 -26.94 1.24 0.29
CA GLU A 107 -27.45 0.20 -0.61
C GLU A 107 -27.96 -1.04 0.16
N LEU A 108 -27.27 -1.42 1.23
CA LEU A 108 -27.70 -2.53 2.09
C LEU A 108 -28.97 -2.20 2.87
N ALA A 109 -29.14 -0.97 3.34
CA ALA A 109 -30.37 -0.51 3.99
C ALA A 109 -31.58 -0.52 3.03
N GLN A 110 -31.34 -0.34 1.72
CA GLN A 110 -32.36 -0.47 0.67
C GLN A 110 -32.65 -1.93 0.28
N GLY A 111 -31.93 -2.91 0.85
CA GLY A 111 -32.10 -4.33 0.55
C GLY A 111 -31.46 -4.78 -0.77
N ILE A 112 -30.52 -4.00 -1.33
CA ILE A 112 -29.90 -4.34 -2.62
C ILE A 112 -28.78 -5.36 -2.40
N ASP A 113 -29.00 -6.57 -2.93
CA ASP A 113 -28.01 -7.63 -2.96
C ASP A 113 -26.70 -7.20 -3.67
N ARG A 114 -25.58 -7.80 -3.25
CA ARG A 114 -24.25 -7.51 -3.84
C ARG A 114 -24.23 -7.74 -5.35
N ARG A 115 -24.95 -8.76 -5.85
CA ARG A 115 -25.03 -9.07 -7.28
C ARG A 115 -25.85 -8.02 -8.04
N ALA A 116 -27.00 -7.62 -7.49
CA ALA A 116 -27.87 -6.61 -8.08
C ALA A 116 -27.17 -5.24 -8.17
N SER A 117 -26.48 -4.82 -7.11
CA SER A 117 -25.69 -3.57 -7.09
C SER A 117 -24.63 -3.56 -8.21
N LYS A 118 -23.86 -4.65 -8.36
CA LYS A 118 -22.86 -4.77 -9.44
C LYS A 118 -23.49 -4.82 -10.83
N ALA A 119 -24.62 -5.50 -10.99
CA ALA A 119 -25.33 -5.57 -12.26
C ALA A 119 -25.83 -4.19 -12.69
N ALA A 120 -26.32 -3.38 -11.74
CA ALA A 120 -26.73 -2.00 -11.98
C ALA A 120 -25.53 -1.10 -12.34
N GLU A 121 -24.40 -1.23 -11.63
CA GLU A 121 -23.16 -0.50 -11.98
C GLU A 121 -22.66 -0.89 -13.38
N ASN A 122 -22.58 -2.18 -13.68
CA ASN A 122 -22.17 -2.66 -14.99
C ASN A 122 -23.12 -2.19 -16.09
N ARG A 123 -24.44 -2.20 -15.85
CA ARG A 123 -25.43 -1.70 -16.79
C ARG A 123 -25.21 -0.21 -17.09
N ARG A 124 -25.03 0.62 -16.05
CA ARG A 124 -24.69 2.05 -16.22
C ARG A 124 -23.41 2.24 -17.03
N LEU A 125 -22.38 1.42 -16.79
CA LEU A 125 -21.12 1.50 -17.55
C LEU A 125 -21.29 1.10 -19.01
N VAL A 126 -22.09 0.07 -19.31
CA VAL A 126 -22.41 -0.35 -20.68
C VAL A 126 -23.21 0.73 -21.40
N GLU A 127 -24.21 1.34 -20.75
CA GLU A 127 -24.96 2.48 -21.28
C GLU A 127 -24.06 3.68 -21.58
N ALA A 128 -23.06 3.93 -20.72
CA ALA A 128 -22.03 4.94 -20.94
C ALA A 128 -20.96 4.55 -21.98
N GLY A 129 -21.05 3.35 -22.57
CA GLY A 129 -20.09 2.84 -23.56
C GLY A 129 -18.72 2.43 -23.00
N LEU A 130 -18.56 2.38 -21.67
CA LEU A 130 -17.33 2.08 -20.95
C LEU A 130 -17.28 0.64 -20.40
N GLY A 131 -18.34 -0.15 -20.64
CA GLY A 131 -18.49 -1.51 -20.15
C GLY A 131 -17.99 -2.59 -21.12
N LYS A 132 -17.80 -3.81 -20.62
CA LYS A 132 -17.52 -4.97 -21.46
C LYS A 132 -18.82 -5.40 -22.15
N PHE A 133 -18.96 -5.09 -23.44
CA PHE A 133 -20.06 -5.60 -24.26
C PHE A 133 -20.00 -7.13 -24.23
N ALA A 134 -21.10 -7.79 -23.85
CA ALA A 134 -21.19 -9.23 -24.00
C ALA A 134 -21.10 -9.52 -25.51
N SER A 135 -20.02 -10.20 -25.92
CA SER A 135 -19.90 -10.82 -27.25
C SER A 135 -20.78 -12.05 -27.32
#